data_AF-D2HEZ4-F1
#
_entry.id   AF-D2HEZ4-F1
#
_cell.length_a   1.000
_cell.length_b   1.000
_cell.length_c   1.000
_cell.angle_alpha   90.00
_cell.angle_beta   90.00
_cell.angle_gamma   90.00
#
_symmetry.space_group_name_H-M   'P 1'
#
loop_
_entity.id
_entity.type
_entity.pdbx_description
1 polymer ?
#
loop_
_entity_poly.entity_id
_entity_poly.type
_entity_poly.pdbx_seq_one_letter_code
_entity_poly.pdbx_strand_id
1 'polypeptide(L)'
;KAAEMGVRLMVDAEQTYFQPAISRLTLEMQRKFNVGKPLIFNTYQCYLKDAYDNVTLDVELARREGWCFAAKLVRGAYMAQERTRAAQIGYEDPINPTYEATNAMYHRCLNYVLEELKHNTKAKVMVASHNEDTIHFTLRR
;
A
#
# COMPACT_ATOMS: atom_id res chain seq x y z
N LYS A 1 18.78 -13.56 6.40
CA LYS A 1 19.49 -12.93 5.24
C LYS A 1 19.16 -11.45 4.99
N ALA A 2 17.96 -11.05 4.54
CA ALA A 2 17.71 -9.63 4.22
C ALA A 2 17.95 -8.67 5.41
N ALA A 3 17.49 -9.07 6.61
CA ALA A 3 17.75 -8.34 7.85
C ALA A 3 19.25 -8.22 8.17
N GLU A 4 20.01 -9.33 8.06
CA GLU A 4 21.46 -9.39 8.27
C GLU A 4 22.22 -8.49 7.30
N MET A 5 21.78 -8.45 6.03
CA MET A 5 22.40 -7.65 4.97
C MET A 5 21.93 -6.18 4.97
N GLY A 6 21.00 -5.81 5.86
CA GLY A 6 20.46 -4.45 5.94
C GLY A 6 19.63 -4.01 4.73
N VAL A 7 19.14 -4.95 3.91
CA VAL A 7 18.34 -4.64 2.71
C VAL A 7 16.84 -4.72 3.00
N ARG A 8 16.07 -3.82 2.41
CA ARG A 8 14.61 -3.80 2.53
C ARG A 8 13.98 -4.78 1.54
N LEU A 9 12.90 -5.42 1.94
CA LEU A 9 12.09 -6.28 1.08
C LEU A 9 10.76 -5.60 0.81
N MET A 10 10.37 -5.51 -0.45
CA MET A 10 9.07 -5.01 -0.88
C MET A 10 8.31 -6.18 -1.49
N VAL A 11 7.22 -6.59 -0.86
CA VAL A 11 6.36 -7.65 -1.39
C VAL A 11 5.41 -7.01 -2.38
N ASP A 12 5.47 -7.43 -3.64
CA ASP A 12 4.61 -6.90 -4.67
C ASP A 12 3.15 -7.33 -4.46
N ALA A 13 2.24 -6.47 -4.93
CA ALA A 13 0.82 -6.76 -4.94
C ALA A 13 0.44 -7.39 -6.27
N GLU A 14 -0.52 -8.30 -6.24
CA GLU A 14 -1.03 -9.05 -7.39
C GLU A 14 -2.52 -8.74 -7.61
N GLN A 15 -3.20 -9.57 -8.40
CA GLN A 15 -4.65 -9.43 -8.60
C GLN A 15 -5.44 -9.57 -7.30
N THR A 16 -6.62 -8.95 -7.24
CA THR A 16 -7.47 -8.84 -6.06
C THR A 16 -7.82 -10.18 -5.41
N TYR A 17 -7.91 -11.25 -6.21
CA TYR A 17 -8.23 -12.58 -5.71
C TYR A 17 -7.04 -13.32 -5.05
N PHE A 18 -5.80 -12.84 -5.23
CA PHE A 18 -4.62 -13.31 -4.49
C PHE A 18 -4.23 -12.37 -3.36
N GLN A 19 -4.56 -11.07 -3.50
CA GLN A 19 -4.07 -10.01 -2.64
C GLN A 19 -4.35 -10.18 -1.14
N PRO A 20 -5.49 -10.74 -0.68
CA PRO A 20 -5.73 -10.97 0.74
C PRO A 20 -4.69 -11.88 1.39
N ALA A 21 -4.31 -12.98 0.72
CA ALA A 21 -3.32 -13.92 1.23
C ALA A 21 -1.92 -13.27 1.27
N ILE A 22 -1.53 -12.59 0.19
CA ILE A 22 -0.24 -11.88 0.10
C ILE A 22 -0.14 -10.80 1.18
N SER A 23 -1.18 -9.97 1.33
CA SER A 23 -1.20 -8.88 2.32
C SER A 23 -1.12 -9.46 3.73
N ARG A 24 -1.91 -10.49 4.04
CA ARG A 24 -1.90 -11.14 5.35
C ARG A 24 -0.53 -11.70 5.70
N LEU A 25 0.09 -12.45 4.79
CA LEU A 25 1.44 -12.98 5.00
C LEU A 25 2.46 -11.86 5.19
N THR A 26 2.34 -10.79 4.40
CA THR A 26 3.26 -9.64 4.49
C THR A 26 3.13 -8.92 5.83
N LEU A 27 1.91 -8.71 6.33
CA LEU A 27 1.68 -8.10 7.65
C LEU A 27 2.24 -8.95 8.78
N GLU A 28 2.09 -10.28 8.73
CA GLU A 28 2.72 -11.16 9.73
C GLU A 28 4.26 -11.07 9.67
N MET A 29 4.83 -10.88 8.47
CA MET A 29 6.27 -10.62 8.34
C MET A 29 6.65 -9.23 8.87
N GLN A 30 5.82 -8.19 8.68
CA GLN A 30 6.05 -6.88 9.30
C GLN A 30 6.02 -6.99 10.82
N ARG A 31 4.99 -7.63 11.40
CA ARG A 31 4.87 -7.85 12.84
C ARG A 31 6.11 -8.54 13.42
N LYS A 32 6.65 -9.54 12.72
CA LYS A 32 7.81 -10.32 13.17
C LYS A 32 9.14 -9.58 13.00
N PHE A 33 9.33 -8.85 11.89
CA PHE A 33 10.65 -8.33 11.52
C PHE A 33 10.78 -6.81 11.59
N ASN A 34 9.68 -6.06 11.56
CA ASN A 34 9.69 -4.59 11.63
C ASN A 34 9.64 -4.08 13.09
N VAL A 35 10.39 -4.68 14.03
CA VAL A 35 10.30 -4.29 15.45
C VAL A 35 11.03 -2.97 15.74
N GLY A 36 12.27 -2.83 15.25
CA GLY A 36 13.09 -1.62 15.47
C GLY A 36 13.21 -0.71 14.25
N LYS A 37 12.96 -1.24 13.05
CA LYS A 37 13.02 -0.49 11.79
C LYS A 37 12.12 -1.12 10.74
N PRO A 38 11.56 -0.33 9.82
CA PRO A 38 10.78 -0.83 8.67
C PRO A 38 11.70 -1.58 7.70
N LEU A 39 11.53 -2.90 7.60
CA LEU A 39 12.32 -3.79 6.74
C LEU A 39 11.48 -4.38 5.61
N ILE A 40 10.31 -4.90 5.96
CA ILE A 40 9.34 -5.53 5.05
C ILE A 40 8.26 -4.52 4.71
N PHE A 41 8.02 -4.30 3.43
CA PHE A 41 7.04 -3.35 2.90
C PHE A 41 5.91 -4.11 2.22
N ASN A 42 4.67 -3.75 2.57
CA ASN A 42 3.48 -4.23 1.87
C ASN A 42 3.13 -3.27 0.74
N THR A 43 2.70 -3.80 -0.41
CA THR A 43 2.32 -2.97 -1.56
C THR A 43 0.81 -2.73 -1.56
N TYR A 44 0.40 -1.47 -1.58
CA TYR A 44 -1.01 -1.08 -1.68
C TYR A 44 -1.28 -0.46 -3.05
N GLN A 45 -2.30 -1.00 -3.73
CA GLN A 45 -2.68 -0.58 -5.07
C GLN A 45 -3.83 0.42 -5.00
N CYS A 46 -3.53 1.70 -5.22
CA CYS A 46 -4.47 2.81 -5.05
C CYS A 46 -5.50 2.95 -6.18
N TYR A 47 -5.44 2.11 -7.22
CA TYR A 47 -6.52 1.96 -8.18
C TYR A 47 -7.71 1.17 -7.63
N LEU A 48 -7.58 0.49 -6.49
CA LEU A 48 -8.68 -0.23 -5.83
C LEU A 48 -9.53 0.73 -5.01
N LYS A 49 -10.84 0.48 -4.95
CA LYS A 49 -11.79 1.23 -4.13
C LYS A 49 -11.47 1.11 -2.63
N ASP A 50 -11.00 -0.05 -2.20
CA ASP A 50 -10.71 -0.36 -0.79
C ASP A 50 -9.29 0.06 -0.34
N ALA A 51 -8.50 0.68 -1.22
CA ALA A 51 -7.09 0.97 -0.94
C ALA A 51 -6.89 1.81 0.33
N TYR A 52 -7.74 2.82 0.53
CA TYR A 52 -7.67 3.69 1.71
C TYR A 52 -7.98 2.93 3.00
N ASP A 53 -9.06 2.14 3.00
CA ASP A 53 -9.47 1.38 4.17
C ASP A 53 -8.40 0.34 4.56
N ASN A 54 -7.81 -0.33 3.57
CA ASN A 54 -6.71 -1.27 3.80
C ASN A 54 -5.46 -0.58 4.40
N VAL A 55 -5.03 0.56 3.83
CA VAL A 55 -3.86 1.29 4.35
C VAL A 55 -4.12 1.78 5.78
N THR A 56 -5.27 2.39 6.03
CA THR A 56 -5.59 2.95 7.35
C THR A 56 -5.73 1.87 8.41
N LEU A 57 -6.37 0.75 8.09
CA LEU A 57 -6.49 -0.40 8.99
C LEU A 57 -5.13 -0.97 9.37
N ASP A 58 -4.22 -1.13 8.40
CA ASP A 58 -2.91 -1.72 8.66
C ASP A 58 -1.97 -0.77 9.44
N VAL A 59 -2.06 0.54 9.20
CA VAL A 59 -1.36 1.55 10.02
C VAL A 59 -1.86 1.49 11.47
N GLU A 60 -3.18 1.44 11.66
CA GLU A 60 -3.80 1.36 12.99
C GLU A 60 -3.44 0.07 13.71
N LEU A 61 -3.40 -1.05 13.00
CA LEU A 61 -2.96 -2.34 13.54
C LEU A 61 -1.50 -2.28 13.98
N ALA A 62 -0.62 -1.72 13.15
CA ALA A 62 0.79 -1.52 13.48
C ALA A 62 0.98 -0.67 14.74
N ARG A 63 0.20 0.41 14.84
CA ARG A 63 0.22 1.33 15.97
C ARG A 63 -0.20 0.64 17.27
N ARG A 64 -1.28 -0.15 17.24
CA ARG A 64 -1.80 -0.89 18.41
C ARG A 64 -0.84 -1.98 18.87
N GLU A 65 -0.17 -2.65 17.94
CA GLU A 65 0.72 -3.78 18.24
C GLU A 65 2.19 -3.37 18.42
N GLY A 66 2.55 -2.13 18.08
CA GLY A 66 3.83 -1.51 18.38
C GLY A 66 4.97 -1.78 17.38
N TRP A 67 4.70 -2.43 16.24
CA TRP A 67 5.67 -2.66 15.17
C TRP A 67 5.70 -1.51 14.15
N CYS A 68 6.79 -1.41 13.37
CA CYS A 68 6.98 -0.37 12.37
C CYS A 68 6.20 -0.67 11.09
N PHE A 69 5.21 0.17 10.77
CA PHE A 69 4.48 0.10 9.52
C PHE A 69 5.37 0.47 8.33
N ALA A 70 5.28 -0.30 7.25
CA ALA A 70 5.95 0.05 6.00
C ALA A 70 5.10 -0.26 4.76
N ALA A 71 4.93 0.74 3.91
CA ALA A 71 4.10 0.64 2.71
C ALA A 71 4.86 1.03 1.44
N LYS A 72 4.57 0.34 0.34
CA LYS A 72 4.86 0.78 -1.03
C LYS A 72 3.52 1.15 -1.67
N LEU A 73 3.33 2.43 -1.99
CA LEU A 73 2.12 2.90 -2.65
C LEU A 73 2.34 2.91 -4.17
N VAL A 74 1.50 2.17 -4.89
CA VAL A 74 1.42 2.16 -6.36
C VAL A 74 0.02 2.55 -6.80
N ARG A 75 -0.16 2.90 -8.08
CA ARG A 75 -1.51 2.94 -8.67
C ARG A 75 -2.06 1.52 -8.80
N GLY A 76 -1.41 0.69 -9.62
CA GLY A 76 -1.79 -0.71 -9.86
C GLY A 76 -1.34 -1.13 -11.26
N ALA A 77 -1.29 -2.43 -11.51
CA ALA A 77 -0.80 -2.97 -12.79
C ALA A 77 -1.85 -3.82 -13.55
N TYR A 78 -2.95 -4.21 -12.88
CA TYR A 78 -3.83 -5.29 -13.37
C TYR A 78 -5.25 -4.82 -13.77
N MET A 79 -5.44 -3.51 -14.02
CA MET A 79 -6.74 -2.89 -14.35
C MET A 79 -7.59 -3.66 -15.37
N ALA A 80 -7.00 -4.05 -16.50
CA ALA A 80 -7.73 -4.76 -17.55
C ALA A 80 -8.18 -6.17 -17.11
N GLN A 81 -7.34 -6.87 -16.35
CA GLN A 81 -7.63 -8.21 -15.85
C GLN A 81 -8.72 -8.16 -14.78
N GLU A 82 -8.68 -7.18 -13.87
CA GLU A 82 -9.71 -6.98 -12.84
C GLU A 82 -11.08 -6.72 -13.46
N ARG A 83 -11.18 -5.77 -14.40
CA ARG A 83 -12.45 -5.44 -15.06
C ARG A 83 -13.00 -6.62 -15.87
N THR A 84 -12.13 -7.32 -16.60
CA THR A 84 -12.52 -8.52 -17.37
C THR A 84 -13.08 -9.60 -16.45
N ARG A 85 -12.41 -9.86 -15.33
CA ARG A 85 -12.84 -10.86 -14.36
C ARG A 85 -14.16 -10.47 -13.68
N ALA A 86 -14.31 -9.22 -13.27
CA ALA A 86 -15.55 -8.70 -12.67
C ALA A 86 -16.75 -8.89 -13.61
N ALA A 87 -16.58 -8.55 -14.89
CA ALA A 87 -17.62 -8.76 -15.90
C ALA A 87 -17.92 -10.25 -16.16
N GLN A 88 -16.91 -11.12 -16.18
CA GLN A 88 -17.07 -12.55 -16.43
C GLN A 88 -17.75 -13.29 -15.26
N ILE A 89 -17.41 -12.95 -14.02
CA ILE A 89 -17.95 -13.61 -12.82
C ILE A 89 -19.23 -12.93 -12.34
N GLY A 90 -19.43 -11.65 -12.66
CA GLY A 90 -20.63 -10.88 -12.29
C GLY A 90 -20.55 -10.21 -10.91
N TYR A 91 -19.35 -9.87 -10.43
CA TYR A 91 -19.18 -9.07 -9.21
C TYR A 91 -18.85 -7.62 -9.54
N GLU A 92 -18.98 -6.74 -8.54
CA GLU A 92 -18.69 -5.32 -8.70
C GLU A 92 -17.23 -5.08 -9.09
N ASP A 93 -17.00 -4.21 -10.07
CA ASP A 93 -15.66 -3.77 -10.45
C ASP A 93 -14.91 -3.20 -9.23
N PRO A 94 -13.79 -3.82 -8.79
CA PRO A 94 -13.10 -3.39 -7.58
C PRO A 94 -12.26 -2.13 -7.82
N ILE A 95 -12.12 -1.67 -9.07
CA ILE A 95 -11.25 -0.56 -9.41
C ILE A 95 -11.99 0.78 -9.48
N ASN A 96 -11.27 1.86 -9.19
CA ASN A 96 -11.77 3.22 -9.31
C ASN A 96 -12.24 3.50 -10.75
N PRO A 97 -13.33 4.27 -10.92
CA PRO A 97 -13.99 4.42 -12.21
C PRO A 97 -13.11 5.14 -13.24
N THR A 98 -12.27 6.08 -12.80
CA THR A 98 -11.41 6.90 -13.67
C THR A 98 -9.97 6.99 -13.18
N TYR A 99 -9.09 7.48 -14.06
CA TYR A 99 -7.70 7.79 -13.72
C TYR A 99 -7.61 8.85 -12.62
N GLU A 100 -8.45 9.88 -12.68
CA GLU A 100 -8.52 10.98 -11.71
C GLU A 100 -8.97 10.45 -10.35
N ALA A 101 -9.95 9.53 -10.31
CA ALA A 101 -10.37 8.87 -9.07
C ALA A 101 -9.23 8.04 -8.46
N THR A 102 -8.44 7.36 -9.29
CA THR A 102 -7.22 6.64 -8.84
C THR A 102 -6.16 7.61 -8.30
N ASN A 103 -5.97 8.77 -8.91
CA ASN A 103 -5.04 9.79 -8.41
C ASN A 103 -5.49 10.34 -7.05
N ALA A 104 -6.78 10.67 -6.93
CA ALA A 104 -7.36 11.13 -5.68
C ALA A 104 -7.20 10.07 -4.57
N MET A 105 -7.44 8.80 -4.88
CA MET A 105 -7.21 7.69 -3.95
C MET A 105 -5.73 7.58 -3.55
N TYR A 106 -4.80 7.65 -4.51
CA TYR A 106 -3.36 7.60 -4.25
C TYR A 106 -2.93 8.74 -3.32
N HIS A 107 -3.32 9.98 -3.61
CA HIS A 107 -2.99 11.15 -2.79
C HIS A 107 -3.64 11.05 -1.41
N ARG A 108 -4.86 10.52 -1.31
CA ARG A 108 -5.54 10.30 -0.03
C ARG A 108 -4.77 9.30 0.84
N CYS A 109 -4.39 8.15 0.30
CA CYS A 109 -3.57 7.15 1.00
C CYS A 109 -2.20 7.72 1.39
N LEU A 110 -1.54 8.41 0.46
CA LEU A 110 -0.23 9.01 0.71
C LEU A 110 -0.28 10.04 1.84
N ASN A 111 -1.25 10.95 1.80
CA ASN A 111 -1.44 11.94 2.86
C ASN A 111 -1.60 11.27 4.22
N TYR A 112 -2.45 10.25 4.31
CA TYR A 112 -2.67 9.55 5.57
C TYR A 112 -1.36 8.99 6.13
N VAL A 113 -0.56 8.31 5.31
CA VAL A 113 0.72 7.74 5.75
C VAL A 113 1.75 8.83 6.06
N LEU A 114 1.76 9.95 5.33
CA LEU A 114 2.65 11.09 5.62
C LEU A 114 2.26 11.81 6.92
N GLU A 115 0.97 11.96 7.22
CA GLU A 115 0.53 12.50 8.50
C GLU A 115 0.87 11.55 9.65
N GLU A 116 0.71 10.23 9.47
CA GLU A 116 1.20 9.24 10.45
C GLU A 116 2.70 9.40 10.69
N LEU A 117 3.50 9.57 9.63
CA LEU A 117 4.96 9.77 9.72
C LEU A 117 5.36 11.02 10.52
N LYS A 118 4.55 12.08 10.49
CA LYS A 118 4.81 13.30 11.28
C LYS A 118 4.64 13.06 12.78
N HIS A 119 3.73 12.18 13.16
CA HIS A 119 3.42 11.89 14.55
C HIS A 119 4.11 10.62 15.09
N ASN A 120 4.50 9.72 14.21
CA ASN A 120 5.02 8.40 14.54
C ASN A 120 6.21 8.03 13.64
N THR A 121 7.41 8.05 14.23
CA THR A 121 8.66 7.67 13.55
C THR A 121 8.73 6.18 13.19
N LYS A 122 7.75 5.37 13.61
CA LYS A 122 7.66 3.94 13.29
C LYS A 122 6.96 3.66 11.95
N ALA A 123 6.59 4.65 11.15
CA ALA A 123 6.07 4.40 9.80
C ALA A 123 7.16 4.60 8.73
N LYS A 124 6.96 4.05 7.52
CA LYS A 124 7.72 4.42 6.31
C LYS A 124 6.92 4.15 5.04
N VAL A 125 7.10 5.02 4.06
CA VAL A 125 6.43 4.88 2.76
C VAL A 125 7.44 4.94 1.61
N MET A 126 7.23 4.09 0.63
CA MET A 126 7.85 4.15 -0.70
C MET A 126 6.80 4.67 -1.67
N VAL A 127 7.02 5.85 -2.24
CA VAL A 127 6.16 6.46 -3.26
C VAL A 127 6.59 5.95 -4.62
N ALA A 128 5.90 4.92 -5.13
CA ALA A 128 6.19 4.33 -6.44
C ALA A 128 5.28 4.94 -7.51
N SER A 129 5.77 6.01 -8.15
CA SER A 129 5.07 6.73 -9.23
C SER A 129 6.08 7.35 -10.21
N HIS A 130 5.73 7.36 -11.50
CA HIS A 130 6.42 8.15 -12.54
C HIS A 130 5.65 9.43 -12.92
N ASN A 131 4.46 9.65 -12.33
CA ASN A 131 3.66 10.84 -12.61
C ASN A 131 4.22 12.04 -11.82
N GLU A 132 4.57 13.08 -12.57
CA GLU A 132 5.21 14.29 -12.04
C GLU A 132 4.38 14.99 -10.96
N ASP A 133 3.07 15.13 -11.16
CA ASP A 133 2.18 15.77 -10.20
C ASP A 133 2.19 15.05 -8.85
N THR A 134 2.17 13.72 -8.83
CA THR A 134 2.28 12.92 -7.61
C THR A 134 3.64 13.12 -6.94
N ILE A 135 4.72 13.28 -7.70
CA ILE A 135 6.04 13.57 -7.13
C ILE A 135 6.05 14.96 -6.49
N HIS A 136 5.60 15.99 -7.20
CA HIS A 136 5.48 17.35 -6.64
C HIS A 136 4.57 17.40 -5.42
N PHE A 137 3.44 16.69 -5.47
CA PHE A 137 2.51 16.58 -4.35
C PHE A 137 3.18 15.99 -3.11
N THR A 138 3.98 14.94 -3.28
CA THR A 138 4.71 14.26 -2.19
C THR A 138 5.73 15.20 -1.53
N LEU A 139 6.50 15.94 -2.33
CA LEU A 139 7.59 16.78 -1.84
C LEU A 139 7.11 18.06 -1.11
N ARG A 140 5.84 18.44 -1.26
CA ARG A 140 5.25 19.64 -0.65
C ARG A 140 4.56 19.37 0.70
N ARG A 141 4.54 18.13 1.18
CA ARG A 141 3.81 17.67 2.37
C ARG A 141 4.70 17.47 3.58
#